data_AF-A0A6J4LJE1-F1
#
_entry.id   AF-A0A6J4LJE1-F1
#
_cell.length_a   1.000
_cell.length_b   1.000
_cell.length_c   1.000
_cell.angle_alpha   90.00
_cell.angle_beta   90.00
_cell.angle_gamma   90.00
#
_symmetry.space_group_name_H-M   'P 1'
#
loop_
_entity.id
_entity.type
_entity.pdbx_description
1 polymer ?
#
loop_
_entity_poly.entity_id
_entity_poly.type
_entity_poly.pdbx_seq_one_letter_code
_entity_poly.pdbx_strand_id
1 'polypeptide(L)'
;MIDLREVSKALASLVPTRLTETVANYAALRESPELLPTDYVIRDRAAYFARINEMLGGGEAKLLFLEFGVLDGASIRQWAGLNHNPASRFFGFDSFEGLPTAWRGRPAGYFDRGGALPAVDDPRVRFVKGWFNRTLPGVADEVLPVDAQTRVLVHIDADLYSAALYCLSYLGPRLGDFAVMFDEFGAGEGRALRDVLAAYGARFVPKLGLKRAGYARLPTRVFGQLTFP
;
A
#
# COMPACT_ATOMS: atom_id res chain seq x y z
N MET A 1 18.11 -8.54 -44.48
CA MET A 1 16.85 -8.58 -43.71
C MET A 1 17.18 -8.02 -42.33
N ILE A 2 16.50 -6.97 -41.86
CA ILE A 2 16.79 -6.39 -40.53
C ILE A 2 16.21 -7.35 -39.48
N ASP A 3 17.03 -7.82 -38.53
CA ASP A 3 16.52 -8.60 -37.40
C ASP A 3 15.84 -7.65 -36.40
N LEU A 4 14.50 -7.64 -36.43
CA LEU A 4 13.68 -6.82 -35.55
C LEU A 4 13.91 -7.13 -34.06
N ARG A 5 14.39 -8.33 -33.69
CA ARG A 5 14.71 -8.66 -32.29
C ARG A 5 15.95 -7.92 -31.81
N GLU A 6 16.99 -7.87 -32.62
CA GLU A 6 18.22 -7.14 -32.28
C GLU A 6 18.00 -5.62 -32.25
N VAL A 7 17.19 -5.09 -33.17
CA VAL A 7 16.74 -3.68 -33.12
C VAL A 7 15.96 -3.41 -31.83
N SER A 8 15.06 -4.30 -31.43
CA SER A 8 14.28 -4.13 -30.19
C SER A 8 15.17 -4.14 -28.95
N LYS A 9 16.16 -5.04 -28.87
CA LYS A 9 17.13 -5.07 -27.77
C LYS A 9 17.97 -3.80 -27.70
N ALA A 10 18.45 -3.32 -28.86
CA ALA A 10 19.23 -2.10 -28.95
C ALA A 10 18.42 -0.85 -28.59
N LEU A 11 17.15 -0.78 -28.95
CA LEU A 11 16.27 0.30 -28.51
C LEU A 11 15.99 0.20 -27.01
N ALA A 12 15.72 -1.00 -26.49
CA ALA A 12 15.45 -1.21 -25.07
C ALA A 12 16.63 -0.83 -24.17
N SER A 13 17.87 -1.04 -24.62
CA SER A 13 19.07 -0.64 -23.85
C SER A 13 19.26 0.87 -23.73
N LEU A 14 18.59 1.67 -24.58
CA LEU A 14 18.62 3.13 -24.55
C LEU A 14 17.47 3.72 -23.72
N VAL A 15 16.45 2.93 -23.39
CA VAL A 15 15.30 3.40 -22.61
C VAL A 15 15.64 3.39 -21.13
N PRO A 16 15.52 4.53 -20.40
CA PRO A 16 15.74 4.55 -18.97
C PRO A 16 14.80 3.58 -18.25
N THR A 17 15.32 2.76 -17.33
CA THR A 17 14.55 1.77 -16.58
C THR A 17 13.28 2.35 -15.94
N ARG A 18 13.34 3.58 -15.41
CA ARG A 18 12.20 4.28 -14.80
C ARG A 18 11.04 4.53 -15.78
N LEU A 19 11.36 4.81 -17.05
CA LEU A 19 10.34 4.97 -18.08
C LEU A 19 9.67 3.62 -18.36
N THR A 20 10.47 2.56 -18.52
CA THR A 20 9.98 1.19 -18.70
C THR A 20 9.11 0.74 -17.53
N GLU A 21 9.50 1.02 -16.30
CA GLU A 21 8.73 0.72 -15.09
C GLU A 21 7.40 1.48 -15.06
N THR A 22 7.41 2.77 -15.44
CA THR A 22 6.20 3.58 -15.52
C THR A 22 5.23 3.02 -16.55
N VAL A 23 5.73 2.68 -17.75
CA VAL A 23 4.92 2.04 -18.80
C VAL A 23 4.37 0.71 -18.31
N ALA A 24 5.18 -0.11 -17.65
CA ALA A 24 4.76 -1.40 -17.10
C ALA A 24 3.65 -1.26 -16.04
N ASN A 25 3.71 -0.23 -15.18
CA ASN A 25 2.66 0.04 -14.19
C ASN A 25 1.31 0.34 -14.86
N TYR A 26 1.32 1.23 -15.86
CA TYR A 26 0.10 1.58 -16.59
C TYR A 26 -0.42 0.41 -17.44
N ALA A 27 0.48 -0.33 -18.10
CA ALA A 27 0.11 -1.50 -18.89
C ALA A 27 -0.53 -2.58 -18.01
N ALA A 28 0.05 -2.85 -16.84
CA ALA A 28 -0.47 -3.82 -15.89
C ALA A 28 -1.90 -3.48 -15.46
N LEU A 29 -2.18 -2.23 -15.12
CA LEU A 29 -3.51 -1.82 -14.68
C LEU A 29 -4.52 -1.72 -15.83
N ARG A 30 -4.07 -1.39 -17.04
CA ARG A 30 -4.91 -1.43 -18.24
C ARG A 30 -5.35 -2.85 -18.58
N GLU A 31 -4.48 -3.82 -18.38
CA GLU A 31 -4.75 -5.25 -18.63
C GLU A 31 -5.51 -5.93 -17.49
N SER A 32 -5.66 -5.25 -16.36
CA SER A 32 -6.36 -5.74 -15.17
C SER A 32 -7.45 -4.77 -14.69
N PRO A 33 -8.47 -4.44 -15.53
CA PRO A 33 -9.54 -3.53 -15.15
C PRO A 33 -10.37 -4.02 -13.95
N GLU A 34 -10.38 -5.32 -13.68
CA GLU A 34 -11.00 -5.95 -12.51
C GLU A 34 -10.40 -5.52 -11.17
N LEU A 35 -9.20 -4.93 -11.17
CA LEU A 35 -8.57 -4.37 -9.97
C LEU A 35 -9.07 -2.95 -9.65
N LEU A 36 -9.90 -2.37 -10.52
CA LEU A 36 -10.42 -1.02 -10.36
C LEU A 36 -11.82 -1.05 -9.73
N PRO A 37 -12.08 -0.22 -8.70
CA PRO A 37 -13.40 -0.12 -8.08
C PRO A 37 -14.40 0.59 -8.99
N THR A 38 -15.69 0.43 -8.71
CA THR A 38 -16.77 1.20 -9.34
C THR A 38 -17.19 2.40 -8.50
N ASP A 39 -16.99 2.34 -7.18
CA ASP A 39 -17.34 3.41 -6.25
C ASP A 39 -16.13 4.30 -5.95
N TYR A 40 -16.38 5.61 -5.86
CA TYR A 40 -15.32 6.60 -5.70
C TYR A 40 -15.65 7.72 -4.72
N VAL A 41 -14.65 8.12 -3.95
CA VAL A 41 -14.58 9.44 -3.31
C VAL A 41 -13.77 10.38 -4.21
N ILE A 42 -14.15 11.65 -4.26
CA ILE A 42 -13.48 12.65 -5.10
C ILE A 42 -12.76 13.68 -4.24
N ARG A 43 -11.44 13.79 -4.41
CA ARG A 43 -10.54 14.81 -3.80
C ARG A 43 -10.48 14.89 -2.27
N ASP A 44 -11.29 14.15 -1.52
CA ASP A 44 -11.28 14.19 -0.06
C ASP A 44 -10.68 12.90 0.52
N ARG A 45 -9.43 12.98 0.98
CA ARG A 45 -8.74 11.87 1.64
C ARG A 45 -9.41 11.52 2.98
N ALA A 46 -9.92 12.52 3.70
CA ALA A 46 -10.55 12.28 4.98
C ALA A 46 -11.89 11.55 4.82
N ALA A 47 -12.70 11.96 3.85
CA ALA A 47 -13.91 11.21 3.48
C ALA A 47 -13.59 9.79 2.98
N TYR A 48 -12.48 9.61 2.26
CA TYR A 48 -12.03 8.28 1.83
C TYR A 48 -11.70 7.37 3.02
N PHE A 49 -10.91 7.83 3.99
CA PHE A 49 -10.61 7.06 5.19
C PHE A 49 -11.85 6.82 6.06
N ALA A 50 -12.69 7.83 6.26
CA ALA A 50 -13.93 7.69 7.00
C ALA A 50 -14.84 6.63 6.37
N ARG A 51 -14.98 6.64 5.03
CA ARG A 51 -15.80 5.67 4.31
C ARG A 51 -15.26 4.24 4.43
N ILE A 52 -13.95 4.06 4.40
CA ILE A 52 -13.33 2.75 4.64
C ILE A 52 -13.57 2.30 6.09
N ASN A 53 -13.39 3.20 7.07
CA ASN A 53 -13.65 2.88 8.48
C ASN A 53 -15.10 2.43 8.69
N GLU A 54 -16.08 3.11 8.07
CA GLU A 54 -17.49 2.67 8.07
C GLU A 54 -17.66 1.27 7.47
N MET A 55 -17.04 0.99 6.32
CA MET A 55 -17.07 -0.34 5.68
C MET A 55 -16.46 -1.44 6.56
N LEU A 56 -15.55 -1.08 7.47
CA LEU A 56 -14.93 -1.98 8.44
C LEU A 56 -15.71 -2.09 9.76
N GLY A 57 -16.89 -1.46 9.88
CA GLY A 57 -17.74 -1.52 11.07
C GLY A 57 -17.70 -0.26 11.94
N GLY A 58 -17.04 0.80 11.49
CA GLY A 58 -17.02 2.11 12.15
C GLY A 58 -16.06 2.20 13.32
N GLY A 59 -16.17 3.29 14.08
CA GLY A 59 -15.18 3.65 15.10
C GLY A 59 -15.10 2.70 16.30
N GLU A 60 -16.16 1.92 16.55
CA GLU A 60 -16.24 0.96 17.65
C GLU A 60 -15.77 -0.45 17.25
N ALA A 61 -15.51 -0.72 15.96
CA ALA A 61 -14.98 -2.01 15.54
C ALA A 61 -13.53 -2.18 16.01
N LYS A 62 -13.18 -3.36 16.53
CA LYS A 62 -11.80 -3.68 16.88
C LYS A 62 -10.97 -3.80 15.60
N LEU A 63 -9.95 -2.96 15.47
CA LEU A 63 -9.14 -2.83 14.25
C LEU A 63 -7.66 -3.10 14.54
N LEU A 64 -7.04 -3.96 13.73
CA LEU A 64 -5.60 -3.98 13.53
C LEU A 64 -5.28 -3.19 12.26
N PHE A 65 -4.60 -2.06 12.42
CA PHE A 65 -4.16 -1.21 11.31
C PHE A 65 -2.65 -1.33 11.14
N LEU A 66 -2.20 -1.71 9.94
CA LEU A 66 -0.78 -1.81 9.59
C LEU A 66 -0.47 -0.83 8.46
N GLU A 67 0.37 0.17 8.72
CA GLU A 67 0.81 1.14 7.72
C GLU A 67 2.26 0.93 7.33
N PHE A 68 2.53 0.85 6.02
CA PHE A 68 3.86 0.67 5.45
C PHE A 68 4.24 1.91 4.67
N GLY A 69 5.08 2.76 5.28
CA GLY A 69 5.33 4.15 4.86
C GLY A 69 4.50 5.11 5.71
N VAL A 70 5.14 5.70 6.72
CA VAL A 70 4.50 6.49 7.78
C VAL A 70 4.86 7.98 7.67
N LEU A 71 6.10 8.27 7.26
CA LEU A 71 6.65 9.64 7.19
C LEU A 71 6.49 10.42 8.52
N ASP A 72 5.49 11.29 8.61
CA ASP A 72 5.20 12.19 9.73
C ASP A 72 4.03 11.70 10.61
N GLY A 73 3.50 10.52 10.29
CA GLY A 73 2.39 9.88 11.00
C GLY A 73 1.04 10.55 10.77
N ALA A 74 0.87 11.38 9.73
CA ALA A 74 -0.42 12.04 9.46
C ALA A 74 -1.55 11.04 9.22
N SER A 75 -1.30 9.99 8.43
CA SER A 75 -2.28 8.97 8.08
C SER A 75 -2.63 8.10 9.30
N ILE A 76 -1.65 7.49 9.98
CA ILE A 76 -1.91 6.70 11.20
C ILE A 76 -2.61 7.50 12.31
N ARG A 77 -2.24 8.79 12.51
CA ARG A 77 -2.91 9.67 13.48
C ARG A 77 -4.39 9.87 13.12
N GLN A 78 -4.68 10.04 11.84
CA GLN A 78 -6.05 10.17 11.36
C GLN A 78 -6.84 8.88 11.57
N TRP A 79 -6.25 7.72 11.29
CA TRP A 79 -6.88 6.42 11.52
C TRP A 79 -7.15 6.13 13.00
N ALA A 80 -6.18 6.42 13.87
CA ALA A 80 -6.37 6.34 15.32
C ALA A 80 -7.47 7.30 15.81
N GLY A 81 -7.62 8.47 15.19
CA GLY A 81 -8.70 9.40 15.48
C GLY A 81 -10.07 9.00 14.94
N LEU A 82 -10.16 8.19 13.88
CA LEU A 82 -11.42 7.70 13.30
C LEU A 82 -11.96 6.45 14.00
N ASN A 83 -11.09 5.68 14.64
CA ASN A 83 -11.44 4.45 15.35
C ASN A 83 -11.13 4.62 16.83
N HIS A 84 -12.15 4.60 17.67
CA HIS A 84 -12.08 4.88 19.11
C HIS A 84 -12.04 3.61 19.98
N ASN A 85 -12.16 2.43 19.37
CA ASN A 85 -12.11 1.18 20.11
C ASN A 85 -10.75 1.05 20.85
N PRO A 86 -10.75 0.90 22.20
CA PRO A 86 -9.52 0.83 22.98
C PRO A 86 -8.70 -0.45 22.75
N ALA A 87 -9.32 -1.51 22.20
CA ALA A 87 -8.67 -2.76 21.84
C ALA A 87 -8.09 -2.76 20.41
N SER A 88 -8.27 -1.68 19.66
CA SER A 88 -7.61 -1.50 18.37
C SER A 88 -6.11 -1.26 18.55
N ARG A 89 -5.33 -1.64 17.54
CA ARG A 89 -3.87 -1.50 17.51
C ARG A 89 -3.45 -0.91 16.17
N PHE A 90 -2.54 0.05 16.19
CA PHE A 90 -2.05 0.75 15.01
C PHE A 90 -0.53 0.60 14.95
N PHE A 91 -0.01 -0.05 13.90
CA PHE A 91 1.41 -0.24 13.70
C PHE A 91 1.86 0.51 12.46
N GLY A 92 2.81 1.43 12.63
CA GLY A 92 3.46 2.13 11.53
C GLY A 92 4.87 1.60 11.30
N PHE A 93 5.12 1.05 10.11
CA PHE A 93 6.43 0.57 9.67
C PHE A 93 7.06 1.60 8.74
N ASP A 94 8.27 2.06 9.07
CA ASP A 94 9.03 3.00 8.24
C ASP A 94 10.52 2.94 8.62
N SER A 95 11.41 3.20 7.67
CA SER A 95 12.83 3.40 8.00
C SER A 95 13.06 4.70 8.78
N PHE A 96 12.22 5.71 8.51
CA PHE A 96 12.40 7.11 8.87
C PHE A 96 13.70 7.71 8.30
N GLU A 97 14.29 7.02 7.31
CA GLU A 97 15.53 7.36 6.58
C GLU A 97 15.23 7.70 5.11
N GLY A 98 13.94 7.75 4.75
CA GLY A 98 13.47 8.05 3.40
C GLY A 98 13.58 6.86 2.43
N LEU A 99 13.47 7.15 1.14
CA LEU A 99 13.45 6.11 0.10
C LEU A 99 14.83 5.46 -0.06
N PRO A 100 14.90 4.12 -0.20
CA PRO A 100 16.16 3.42 -0.45
C PRO A 100 16.68 3.64 -1.88
N THR A 101 15.78 3.97 -2.82
CA THR A 101 16.09 4.24 -4.22
C THR A 101 15.21 5.37 -4.74
N ALA A 102 15.59 5.94 -5.89
CA ALA A 102 14.82 7.03 -6.48
C ALA A 102 13.45 6.59 -7.01
N TRP A 103 12.43 7.43 -6.83
CA TRP A 103 11.05 7.17 -7.24
C TRP A 103 10.39 8.41 -7.83
N ARG A 104 9.80 8.30 -9.04
CA ARG A 104 9.07 9.38 -9.73
C ARG A 104 9.80 10.75 -9.72
N GLY A 105 11.10 10.74 -10.01
CA GLY A 105 11.93 11.95 -10.03
C GLY A 105 12.43 12.42 -8.66
N ARG A 106 11.99 11.78 -7.57
CA ARG A 106 12.52 11.98 -6.23
C ARG A 106 13.78 11.14 -6.03
N PRO A 107 14.90 11.71 -5.54
CA PRO A 107 16.11 10.95 -5.21
C PRO A 107 15.90 9.99 -4.03
N ALA A 108 16.85 9.09 -3.82
CA ALA A 108 16.95 8.35 -2.57
C ALA A 108 17.06 9.31 -1.37
N GLY A 109 16.49 8.94 -0.23
CA GLY A 109 16.44 9.79 0.97
C GLY A 109 15.42 10.93 0.94
N TYR A 110 14.60 11.09 -0.10
CA TYR A 110 13.69 12.24 -0.23
C TYR A 110 12.72 12.43 0.96
N PHE A 111 12.31 11.33 1.60
CA PHE A 111 11.39 11.31 2.74
C PHE A 111 12.08 11.13 4.10
N ASP A 112 13.38 11.40 4.17
CA ASP A 112 14.16 11.23 5.39
C ASP A 112 13.62 12.13 6.53
N ARG A 113 13.50 11.53 7.73
CA ARG A 113 13.09 12.20 8.97
C ARG A 113 14.26 12.27 9.96
N GLY A 114 15.49 12.06 9.51
CA GLY A 114 16.67 11.92 10.36
C GLY A 114 16.56 10.72 11.30
N GLY A 115 15.77 9.71 10.94
CA GLY A 115 15.44 8.60 11.80
C GLY A 115 14.51 8.92 12.98
N ALA A 116 13.90 10.10 13.03
CA ALA A 116 13.00 10.52 14.11
C ALA A 116 11.60 9.91 13.94
N LEU A 117 11.06 9.37 15.03
CA LEU A 117 9.69 8.86 15.08
C LEU A 117 8.67 10.02 15.15
N PRO A 118 7.49 9.87 14.53
CA PRO A 118 6.39 10.80 14.72
C PRO A 118 5.92 10.88 16.17
N ALA A 119 5.53 12.07 16.60
CA ALA A 119 4.80 12.24 17.86
C ALA A 119 3.31 12.00 17.61
N VAL A 120 2.80 10.87 18.09
CA VAL A 120 1.37 10.54 18.10
C VAL A 120 1.02 10.12 19.53
N ASP A 121 0.24 10.95 20.21
CA ASP A 121 -0.19 10.73 21.60
C ASP A 121 -1.44 9.83 21.62
N ASP A 122 -1.24 8.56 21.27
CA ASP A 122 -2.26 7.52 21.37
C ASP A 122 -1.59 6.21 21.81
N PRO A 123 -1.98 5.61 22.95
CA PRO A 123 -1.33 4.41 23.48
C PRO A 123 -1.52 3.17 22.60
N ARG A 124 -2.42 3.22 21.62
CA ARG A 124 -2.67 2.14 20.65
C ARG A 124 -1.72 2.18 19.46
N VAL A 125 -0.96 3.28 19.30
CA VAL A 125 -0.05 3.49 18.18
C VAL A 125 1.38 3.06 18.55
N ARG A 126 1.97 2.21 17.72
CA ARG A 126 3.37 1.78 17.84
C ARG A 126 4.10 1.92 16.51
N PHE A 127 5.29 2.51 16.55
CA PHE A 127 6.16 2.59 15.38
C PHE A 127 7.23 1.50 15.40
N VAL A 128 7.46 0.90 14.24
CA VAL A 128 8.48 -0.11 14.00
C VAL A 128 9.50 0.47 13.02
N LYS A 129 10.60 0.99 13.58
CA LYS A 129 11.66 1.63 12.80
C LYS A 129 12.54 0.61 12.07
N GLY A 130 12.68 0.80 10.76
CA GLY A 130 13.59 0.08 9.88
C GLY A 130 12.92 -0.40 8.59
N TRP A 131 13.73 -0.92 7.67
CA TRP A 131 13.24 -1.47 6.40
C TRP A 131 12.28 -2.63 6.63
N PHE A 132 11.16 -2.65 5.90
CA PHE A 132 10.07 -3.62 6.11
C PHE A 132 10.57 -5.07 6.13
N ASN A 133 11.50 -5.41 5.24
CA ASN A 133 12.06 -6.75 5.14
C ASN A 133 12.99 -7.17 6.28
N ARG A 134 13.41 -6.23 7.12
CA ARG A 134 14.24 -6.46 8.30
C ARG A 134 13.43 -6.40 9.59
N THR A 135 12.30 -5.70 9.59
CA THR A 135 11.53 -5.41 10.80
C THR A 135 10.24 -6.20 10.90
N LEU A 136 9.47 -6.32 9.82
CA LEU A 136 8.19 -7.01 9.82
C LEU A 136 8.31 -8.46 10.31
N PRO A 137 9.33 -9.25 9.90
CA PRO A 137 9.49 -10.62 10.42
C PRO A 137 9.76 -10.69 11.92
N GLY A 138 10.46 -9.71 12.49
CA GLY A 138 10.82 -9.70 13.90
C GLY A 138 9.67 -9.39 14.84
N VAL A 139 8.56 -8.84 14.33
CA VAL A 139 7.36 -8.50 15.13
C VAL A 139 6.11 -9.26 14.69
N ALA A 140 6.21 -10.09 13.64
CA ALA A 140 5.05 -10.75 13.03
C ALA A 140 4.27 -11.62 14.04
N ASP A 141 4.96 -12.40 14.87
CA ASP A 141 4.34 -13.28 15.86
C ASP A 141 3.63 -12.52 16.99
N GLU A 142 3.97 -11.24 17.20
CA GLU A 142 3.30 -10.37 18.15
C GLU A 142 2.09 -9.65 17.51
N VAL A 143 2.26 -9.21 16.27
CA VAL A 143 1.34 -8.27 15.61
C VAL A 143 0.22 -8.99 14.88
N LEU A 144 0.54 -10.06 14.14
CA LEU A 144 -0.36 -10.70 13.18
C LEU A 144 -1.38 -11.69 13.77
N PRO A 145 -1.18 -12.30 14.96
CA PRO A 145 -2.27 -13.04 15.59
C PRO A 145 -3.46 -12.12 15.83
N VAL A 146 -4.60 -12.48 15.24
CA VAL A 146 -5.86 -11.75 15.35
C VAL A 146 -6.98 -12.72 15.69
N ASP A 147 -7.87 -12.28 16.59
CA ASP A 147 -9.11 -13.01 16.85
C ASP A 147 -10.14 -12.76 15.73
N ALA A 148 -11.16 -13.59 15.65
CA ALA A 148 -12.20 -13.51 14.61
C ALA A 148 -13.03 -12.20 14.64
N GLN A 149 -12.97 -11.44 15.74
CA GLN A 149 -13.68 -10.17 15.89
C GLN A 149 -12.84 -8.98 15.39
N THR A 150 -11.53 -9.16 15.24
CA THR A 150 -10.61 -8.12 14.80
C THR A 150 -10.67 -7.95 13.30
N ARG A 151 -10.95 -6.73 12.83
CA ARG A 151 -10.79 -6.34 11.43
C ARG A 151 -9.33 -6.01 11.17
N VAL A 152 -8.81 -6.41 10.02
CA VAL A 152 -7.43 -6.10 9.63
C VAL A 152 -7.47 -5.18 8.42
N LEU A 153 -6.83 -4.02 8.55
CA LEU A 153 -6.60 -3.08 7.45
C LEU A 153 -5.10 -2.89 7.25
N VAL A 154 -4.63 -3.23 6.06
CA VAL A 154 -3.26 -3.00 5.61
C VAL A 154 -3.23 -1.77 4.70
N HIS A 155 -2.53 -0.72 5.12
CA HIS A 155 -2.22 0.46 4.33
C HIS A 155 -0.85 0.31 3.66
N ILE A 156 -0.85 0.10 2.35
CA ILE A 156 0.36 0.12 1.54
C ILE A 156 0.56 1.55 1.03
N ASP A 157 1.51 2.27 1.63
CA ASP A 157 1.94 3.62 1.25
C ASP A 157 3.47 3.60 1.02
N ALA A 158 3.91 2.61 0.25
CA ALA A 158 5.31 2.20 0.23
C ALA A 158 6.10 2.84 -0.90
N ASP A 159 5.41 3.55 -1.81
CA ASP A 159 5.85 4.15 -3.07
C ASP A 159 6.39 3.14 -4.11
N LEU A 160 7.31 2.28 -3.68
CA LEU A 160 8.09 1.35 -4.46
C LEU A 160 7.34 0.04 -4.70
N TYR A 161 7.38 -0.43 -5.96
CA TYR A 161 6.88 -1.75 -6.34
C TYR A 161 7.44 -2.87 -5.45
N SER A 162 8.76 -2.90 -5.24
CA SER A 162 9.43 -3.96 -4.47
C SER A 162 9.00 -3.98 -3.01
N ALA A 163 8.75 -2.82 -2.42
CA ALA A 163 8.32 -2.69 -1.04
C ALA A 163 6.86 -3.16 -0.89
N ALA A 164 5.96 -2.72 -1.77
CA ALA A 164 4.58 -3.19 -1.82
C ALA A 164 4.50 -4.71 -2.05
N LEU A 165 5.28 -5.23 -3.01
CA LEU A 165 5.37 -6.66 -3.31
C LEU A 165 5.79 -7.45 -2.08
N TYR A 166 6.85 -7.02 -1.39
CA TYR A 166 7.32 -7.66 -0.18
C TYR A 166 6.25 -7.72 0.91
N CYS A 167 5.61 -6.58 1.22
CA CYS A 167 4.58 -6.53 2.26
C CYS A 167 3.40 -7.44 1.95
N LEU A 168 2.87 -7.39 0.73
CA LEU A 168 1.75 -8.23 0.30
C LEU A 168 2.11 -9.72 0.35
N SER A 169 3.27 -10.11 -0.19
CA SER A 169 3.77 -11.50 -0.17
C SER A 169 4.04 -12.02 1.24
N TYR A 170 4.47 -11.16 2.16
CA TYR A 170 4.75 -11.55 3.53
C TYR A 170 3.47 -11.70 4.36
N LEU A 171 2.57 -10.71 4.27
CA LEU A 171 1.35 -10.66 5.07
C LEU A 171 0.29 -11.64 4.56
N GLY A 172 0.18 -11.79 3.24
CA GLY A 172 -0.87 -12.55 2.58
C GLY A 172 -1.10 -13.95 3.13
N PRO A 173 -0.12 -14.86 3.02
CA PRO A 173 -0.23 -16.22 3.55
C PRO A 173 -0.41 -16.32 5.07
N ARG A 174 -0.14 -15.24 5.82
CA ARG A 174 -0.24 -15.22 7.29
C ARG A 174 -1.59 -14.72 7.77
N LEU A 175 -2.17 -13.75 7.07
CA LEU A 175 -3.48 -13.18 7.41
C LEU A 175 -4.63 -13.95 6.75
N GLY A 176 -4.41 -14.54 5.59
CA GLY A 176 -5.43 -15.27 4.83
C GLY A 176 -6.46 -14.33 4.19
N ASP A 177 -7.23 -13.59 4.98
CA ASP A 177 -8.27 -12.68 4.50
C ASP A 177 -8.21 -11.34 5.23
N PHE A 178 -7.99 -10.25 4.51
CA PHE A 178 -7.85 -8.92 5.10
C PHE A 178 -8.22 -7.80 4.13
N ALA A 179 -8.57 -6.65 4.69
CA ALA A 179 -8.80 -5.45 3.91
C ALA A 179 -7.47 -4.75 3.63
N VAL A 180 -7.29 -4.23 2.42
CA VAL A 180 -6.08 -3.54 1.99
C VAL A 180 -6.42 -2.25 1.28
N MET A 181 -5.64 -1.21 1.51
CA MET A 181 -5.67 0.02 0.73
C MET A 181 -4.27 0.43 0.26
N PHE A 182 -4.23 1.09 -0.89
CA PHE A 182 -3.02 1.52 -1.58
C PHE A 182 -3.02 3.04 -1.73
N ASP A 183 -1.95 3.74 -1.35
CA ASP A 183 -1.86 5.20 -1.46
C ASP A 183 -1.51 5.66 -2.90
N GLU A 184 -0.72 4.84 -3.60
CA GLU A 184 -0.17 5.12 -4.93
C GLU A 184 -0.45 3.96 -5.90
N PHE A 185 -1.73 3.59 -6.02
CA PHE A 185 -2.18 2.42 -6.80
C PHE A 185 -1.73 2.45 -8.26
N GLY A 186 -1.84 3.61 -8.92
CA GLY A 186 -1.37 3.82 -10.30
C GLY A 186 0.16 3.83 -10.48
N ALA A 187 0.93 3.69 -9.40
CA ALA A 187 2.37 3.53 -9.41
C ALA A 187 2.75 2.03 -9.43
N GLY A 188 3.78 1.65 -8.67
CA GLY A 188 4.22 0.26 -8.55
C GLY A 188 3.27 -0.62 -7.75
N GLU A 189 2.40 -0.06 -6.91
CA GLU A 189 1.59 -0.82 -5.96
C GLU A 189 0.53 -1.70 -6.64
N GLY A 190 -0.20 -1.14 -7.62
CA GLY A 190 -1.18 -1.91 -8.39
C GLY A 190 -0.53 -3.03 -9.23
N ARG A 191 0.68 -2.80 -9.75
CA ARG A 191 1.47 -3.84 -10.43
C ARG A 191 1.89 -4.93 -9.43
N ALA A 192 2.34 -4.56 -8.24
CA ALA A 192 2.72 -5.51 -7.19
C ALA A 192 1.52 -6.37 -6.76
N LEU A 193 0.35 -5.76 -6.58
CA LEU A 193 -0.89 -6.49 -6.31
C LEU A 193 -1.17 -7.52 -7.41
N ARG A 194 -1.20 -7.11 -8.69
CA ARG A 194 -1.44 -8.02 -9.81
C ARG A 194 -0.49 -9.21 -9.79
N ASP A 195 0.80 -8.97 -9.58
CA ASP A 195 1.81 -10.02 -9.58
C ASP A 195 1.64 -10.96 -8.36
N VAL A 196 1.22 -10.45 -7.20
CA VAL A 196 0.89 -11.27 -6.02
C VAL A 196 -0.35 -12.14 -6.26
N LEU A 197 -1.41 -11.59 -6.87
CA LEU A 197 -2.60 -12.37 -7.19
C LEU A 197 -2.24 -13.55 -8.10
N ALA A 198 -1.41 -13.30 -9.12
CA ALA A 198 -0.93 -14.34 -10.02
C ALA A 198 -0.02 -15.36 -9.32
N ALA A 199 0.91 -14.90 -8.47
CA ALA A 199 1.90 -15.76 -7.83
C ALA A 199 1.29 -16.68 -6.76
N TYR A 200 0.28 -16.21 -6.03
CA TYR A 200 -0.31 -16.93 -4.90
C TYR A 200 -1.69 -17.52 -5.19
N GLY A 201 -2.28 -17.27 -6.37
CA GLY A 201 -3.69 -17.61 -6.61
C GLY A 201 -4.65 -16.84 -5.70
N ALA A 202 -4.21 -15.69 -5.19
CA ALA A 202 -5.00 -14.83 -4.33
C ALA A 202 -6.07 -14.07 -5.15
N ARG A 203 -7.09 -13.57 -4.45
CA ARG A 203 -8.19 -12.81 -5.04
C ARG A 203 -8.29 -11.43 -4.39
N PHE A 204 -8.38 -10.40 -5.23
CA PHE A 204 -8.71 -9.05 -4.80
C PHE A 204 -10.13 -8.67 -5.25
N VAL A 205 -10.90 -8.06 -4.34
CA VAL A 205 -12.21 -7.49 -4.64
C VAL A 205 -12.15 -5.99 -4.33
N PRO A 206 -11.97 -5.12 -5.33
CA PRO A 206 -11.93 -3.68 -5.11
C PRO A 206 -13.30 -3.19 -4.61
N LYS A 207 -13.29 -2.23 -3.69
CA LYS A 207 -14.49 -1.68 -3.05
C LYS A 207 -14.60 -0.16 -3.24
N LEU A 208 -13.51 0.57 -3.08
CA LEU A 208 -13.55 2.04 -3.10
C LEU A 208 -12.28 2.63 -3.67
N GLY A 209 -12.42 3.61 -4.56
CA GLY A 209 -11.30 4.39 -5.10
C GLY A 209 -11.31 5.84 -4.63
N LEU A 210 -10.14 6.47 -4.62
CA LEU A 210 -10.04 7.94 -4.56
C LEU A 210 -9.56 8.45 -5.92
N LYS A 211 -10.35 9.33 -6.54
CA LYS A 211 -9.99 10.03 -7.78
C LYS A 211 -9.78 11.52 -7.54
N ARG A 212 -8.84 12.10 -8.30
CA ARG A 212 -8.71 13.55 -8.43
C ARG A 212 -9.66 14.04 -9.52
N ALA A 213 -10.53 15.00 -9.21
CA ALA A 213 -11.45 15.55 -10.22
C ALA A 213 -10.66 16.15 -11.41
N GLY A 214 -11.15 15.90 -12.63
CA GLY A 214 -10.56 16.40 -13.88
C GLY A 214 -9.40 15.59 -14.45
N TYR A 215 -8.98 14.50 -13.80
CA TYR A 215 -7.97 13.59 -14.35
C TYR A 215 -8.63 12.31 -14.87
N ALA A 216 -8.47 12.02 -16.17
CA ALA A 216 -8.89 10.76 -16.80
C ALA A 216 -7.99 9.55 -16.43
N ARG A 217 -7.17 9.69 -15.39
CA ARG A 217 -6.20 8.66 -14.98
C ARG A 217 -6.83 7.69 -13.99
N LEU A 218 -6.17 6.54 -13.87
CA LEU A 218 -6.40 5.52 -12.84
C LEU A 218 -6.60 6.17 -11.45
N PRO A 219 -7.41 5.56 -10.56
CA PRO A 219 -7.53 6.04 -9.19
C PRO A 219 -6.16 6.19 -8.54
N THR A 220 -6.01 7.23 -7.73
CA THR A 220 -4.78 7.43 -6.94
C THR A 220 -4.72 6.37 -5.87
N ARG A 221 -5.83 6.16 -5.16
CA ARG A 221 -5.96 5.16 -4.09
C ARG A 221 -7.01 4.14 -4.42
N VAL A 222 -6.79 2.90 -4.00
CA VAL A 222 -7.76 1.82 -4.11
C VAL A 222 -7.80 1.05 -2.80
N PHE A 223 -9.00 0.75 -2.34
CA PHE A 223 -9.30 -0.08 -1.18
C PHE A 223 -10.11 -1.28 -1.62
N GLY A 224 -9.85 -2.44 -1.05
CA GLY A 224 -10.61 -3.65 -1.29
C GLY A 224 -10.30 -4.78 -0.31
N GLN A 225 -10.95 -5.92 -0.54
CA GLN A 225 -10.70 -7.16 0.20
C GLN A 225 -9.67 -8.01 -0.54
N LEU A 226 -8.66 -8.52 0.16
CA LEU A 226 -7.64 -9.40 -0.38
C LEU A 226 -7.66 -10.74 0.37
N THR A 227 -7.84 -11.82 -0.39
CA THR A 227 -7.97 -13.18 0.14
C THR A 227 -6.92 -14.08 -0.51
N PHE A 228 -6.12 -14.76 0.31
CA PHE A 228 -5.15 -15.79 -0.08
C PHE A 228 -5.77 -17.19 0.14
N PRO A 229 -5.38 -18.18 -0.69
CA PRO A 229 -5.85 -19.55 -0.54
C PRO A 229 -5.26 -20.26 0.69
#